data_AF-A0A1Q7YNX3-F1
#
_entry.id   AF-A0A1Q7YNX3-F1
#
_cell.length_a   1.000
_cell.length_b   1.000
_cell.length_c   1.000
_cell.angle_alpha   90.00
_cell.angle_beta   90.00
_cell.angle_gamma   90.00
#
_symmetry.space_group_name_H-M   'P 1'
#
loop_
_entity.id
_entity.type
_entity.pdbx_description
1 polymer ?
#
loop_
_entity_poly.entity_id
_entity_poly.type
_entity_poly.pdbx_seq_one_letter_code
_entity_poly.pdbx_strand_id
1 'polypeptide(L)'
;MISAAVTLTTISFNFARQDCDLKTYRSARELLAEVERILATNQPSFHHSPLDDVIELLRRGRHYTWIGIYLVIGENTPQQLLGAGGNADLGQVALPGTRSKVLVSVKLAGRELGVLAVESDRENAFGAEDRVLLENVAGVLARFLAGSGKYIVRKARDTAAESSNPKPLSRAPQPAPAKPLRSAAVGEK
;
A
#
# COMPACT_ATOMS: atom_id res chain seq x y z
N MET A 1 -28.69 0.79 7.15
CA MET A 1 -27.73 1.61 6.37
C MET A 1 -26.36 0.96 6.51
N ILE A 2 -25.96 0.15 5.53
CA ILE A 2 -24.74 -0.67 5.58
C ILE A 2 -23.62 0.18 4.98
N SER A 3 -22.72 0.67 5.83
CA SER A 3 -21.50 1.36 5.40
C SER A 3 -20.58 0.32 4.75
N ALA A 4 -20.36 0.46 3.44
CA ALA A 4 -19.43 -0.38 2.71
C ALA A 4 -18.00 -0.11 3.21
N ALA A 5 -17.44 -1.07 3.94
CA ALA A 5 -16.04 -1.06 4.32
C ALA A 5 -15.20 -1.13 3.03
N VAL A 6 -14.57 -0.01 2.67
CA VAL A 6 -13.52 0.00 1.65
C VAL A 6 -12.34 -0.71 2.26
N THR A 7 -12.10 -1.95 1.83
CA THR A 7 -10.93 -2.73 2.23
C THR A 7 -9.69 -2.05 1.63
N LEU A 8 -9.01 -1.19 2.40
CA LEU A 8 -7.64 -0.84 2.10
C LEU A 8 -6.79 -2.07 2.33
N THR A 9 -6.50 -2.81 1.27
CA THR A 9 -5.44 -3.81 1.28
C THR A 9 -4.12 -3.06 1.38
N THR A 10 -3.72 -2.75 2.61
CA THR A 10 -2.40 -2.23 2.93
C THR A 10 -1.40 -3.33 2.64
N ILE A 11 -0.70 -3.23 1.52
CA ILE A 11 0.55 -3.99 1.33
C ILE A 11 1.61 -3.26 2.15
N SER A 12 1.62 -3.52 3.47
CA SER A 12 2.66 -3.02 4.37
C SER A 12 3.93 -3.84 4.15
N PHE A 13 4.88 -3.29 3.40
CA PHE A 13 6.25 -3.76 3.45
C PHE A 13 6.92 -3.19 4.72
N ASN A 14 7.07 -4.05 5.74
CA ASN A 14 7.90 -3.77 6.90
C ASN A 14 9.35 -3.56 6.42
N PHE A 15 9.91 -2.37 6.62
CA PHE A 15 11.34 -2.15 6.43
C PHE A 15 11.95 -1.47 7.65
N ALA A 16 12.97 -2.13 8.17
CA ALA A 16 13.73 -1.74 9.34
C ALA A 16 14.35 -0.34 9.19
N ARG A 17 14.35 0.41 10.29
CA ARG A 17 15.27 1.55 10.49
C ARG A 17 16.70 1.02 10.43
N GLN A 18 17.50 1.49 9.48
CA GLN A 18 18.98 1.53 9.43
C GLN A 18 19.32 2.30 8.13
N ASP A 19 20.27 3.22 8.00
CA ASP A 19 21.22 3.86 8.91
C ASP A 19 21.57 5.25 8.34
N CYS A 20 22.11 6.11 9.19
CA CYS A 20 22.70 7.40 8.85
C CYS A 20 23.90 7.21 7.91
N ASP A 21 23.70 7.42 6.61
CA ASP A 21 24.78 7.69 5.66
C ASP A 21 24.47 9.02 4.97
N LEU A 22 25.50 9.79 4.58
CA LEU A 22 25.32 11.08 3.90
C LEU A 22 24.55 10.84 2.59
N LYS A 23 23.21 10.92 2.63
CA LYS A 23 22.36 10.74 1.45
C LYS A 23 22.82 11.74 0.39
N THR A 24 23.40 11.24 -0.70
CA THR A 24 23.75 12.05 -1.86
C THR A 24 22.49 12.70 -2.40
N TYR A 25 22.36 14.02 -2.22
CA TYR A 25 21.21 14.76 -2.71
C TYR A 25 21.15 14.68 -4.23
N ARG A 26 20.05 14.13 -4.75
CA ARG A 26 19.81 14.00 -6.19
C ARG A 26 18.83 15.08 -6.66
N SER A 27 19.11 15.66 -7.82
CA SER A 27 18.23 16.69 -8.39
C SER A 27 16.85 16.11 -8.70
N ALA A 28 15.79 16.92 -8.60
CA ALA A 28 14.43 16.48 -8.90
C ALA A 28 14.31 15.95 -10.34
N ARG A 29 15.01 16.59 -11.29
CA ARG A 29 15.04 16.18 -12.70
C ARG A 29 15.65 14.80 -12.89
N GLU A 30 16.78 14.53 -12.24
CA GLU A 30 17.46 13.25 -12.32
C GLU A 30 16.63 12.11 -11.71
N LEU A 31 16.01 12.36 -10.56
CA LEU A 31 15.11 11.38 -9.93
C LEU A 31 13.90 11.08 -10.80
N LEU A 32 13.26 12.12 -11.36
CA LEU A 32 12.11 11.94 -12.23
C LEU A 32 12.46 11.13 -13.49
N ALA A 33 13.58 11.45 -14.15
CA ALA A 33 14.03 10.72 -15.33
C ALA A 33 14.29 9.23 -15.02
N GLU A 34 14.83 8.94 -13.85
CA GLU A 34 15.09 7.56 -13.41
C GLU A 34 13.79 6.82 -13.04
N VAL A 35 12.83 7.50 -12.41
CA VAL A 35 11.47 6.95 -12.20
C VAL A 35 10.82 6.58 -13.54
N GLU A 36 10.88 7.48 -14.53
CA GLU A 36 10.36 7.20 -15.87
C GLU A 36 11.05 6.00 -16.52
N ARG A 37 12.38 5.88 -16.38
CA ARG A 37 13.17 4.75 -16.90
C ARG A 37 12.77 3.42 -16.26
N ILE A 38 12.63 3.39 -14.93
CA ILE A 38 12.21 2.19 -14.18
C ILE A 38 10.83 1.73 -14.65
N LEU A 39 9.86 2.65 -14.69
CA LEU A 39 8.48 2.33 -15.06
C LEU A 39 8.31 2.01 -16.54
N ALA A 40 9.16 2.56 -17.42
CA ALA A 40 9.21 2.20 -18.83
C ALA A 40 9.79 0.80 -19.06
N THR A 41 10.81 0.43 -18.28
CA THR A 41 11.42 -0.91 -18.35
C THR A 41 10.42 -1.98 -17.88
N ASN A 42 9.64 -1.66 -16.84
CA ASN A 42 8.55 -2.51 -16.32
C ASN A 42 8.96 -3.99 -16.19
N GLN A 43 9.96 -4.27 -15.34
CA GLN A 43 10.53 -5.60 -15.18
C GLN A 43 10.10 -6.23 -13.83
N PRO A 44 8.84 -6.71 -13.70
CA PRO A 44 8.40 -7.36 -12.47
C PRO A 44 9.13 -8.68 -12.26
N SER A 45 9.40 -9.01 -11.00
CA SER A 45 9.82 -10.35 -10.57
C SER A 45 8.80 -10.95 -9.62
N PHE A 46 8.98 -12.22 -9.24
CA PHE A 46 8.02 -12.96 -8.43
C PHE A 46 7.71 -12.27 -7.08
N HIS A 47 8.70 -11.58 -6.50
CA HIS A 47 8.60 -10.87 -5.23
C HIS A 47 8.86 -9.37 -5.34
N HIS A 48 9.02 -8.82 -6.56
CA HIS A 48 9.43 -7.43 -6.76
C HIS A 48 8.56 -6.73 -7.80
N SER A 49 8.00 -5.58 -7.41
CA SER A 49 7.25 -4.68 -8.28
C SER A 49 8.13 -3.52 -8.75
N PRO A 50 7.97 -3.00 -9.97
CA PRO A 50 8.60 -1.75 -10.39
C PRO A 50 8.27 -0.56 -9.48
N LEU A 51 7.17 -0.64 -8.72
CA LEU A 51 6.84 0.36 -7.70
C LEU A 51 7.80 0.34 -6.50
N ASP A 52 8.36 -0.83 -6.17
CA ASP A 52 9.33 -0.98 -5.08
C ASP A 52 10.64 -0.29 -5.45
N ASP A 53 11.08 -0.40 -6.72
CA ASP A 53 12.24 0.33 -7.25
C ASP A 53 12.04 1.85 -7.17
N VAL A 54 10.84 2.34 -7.51
CA VAL A 54 10.51 3.77 -7.42
C VAL A 54 10.53 4.25 -5.97
N ILE A 55 9.96 3.48 -5.05
CA ILE A 55 9.96 3.79 -3.61
C ILE A 55 11.41 3.89 -3.12
N GLU A 56 12.24 2.90 -3.44
CA GLU A 56 13.63 2.86 -3.00
C GLU A 56 14.46 4.00 -3.59
N LEU A 57 14.29 4.28 -4.89
CA LEU A 57 14.94 5.40 -5.57
C LEU A 57 14.65 6.74 -4.88
N LEU A 58 13.38 7.02 -4.57
CA LEU A 58 12.96 8.27 -3.93
C LEU A 58 13.46 8.36 -2.49
N ARG A 59 13.43 7.25 -1.74
CA ARG A 59 13.96 7.19 -0.36
C ARG A 59 15.47 7.43 -0.32
N ARG A 60 16.22 6.96 -1.31
CA ARG A 60 17.67 7.17 -1.40
C ARG A 60 18.03 8.57 -1.91
N GLY A 61 17.26 9.09 -2.87
CA GLY A 61 17.52 10.39 -3.51
C GLY A 61 17.18 11.62 -2.67
N ARG A 62 16.30 11.47 -1.68
CA ARG A 62 15.81 12.55 -0.80
C ARG A 62 15.75 12.11 0.67
N HIS A 63 15.61 13.06 1.58
CA HIS A 63 15.46 12.79 3.02
C HIS A 63 14.04 12.33 3.40
N TYR A 64 13.50 11.39 2.63
CA TYR A 64 12.25 10.71 2.96
C TYR A 64 12.56 9.50 3.83
N THR A 65 11.82 9.34 4.93
CA THR A 65 11.96 8.19 5.83
C THR A 65 11.07 7.05 5.37
N TRP A 66 9.91 7.37 4.79
CA TRP A 66 8.97 6.40 4.30
C TRP A 66 8.18 6.91 3.10
N ILE A 67 7.85 6.00 2.20
CA ILE A 67 7.01 6.24 1.03
C ILE A 67 6.06 5.06 0.88
N GLY A 68 4.79 5.36 0.65
CA GLY A 68 3.78 4.37 0.32
C GLY A 68 3.01 4.76 -0.93
N ILE A 69 2.66 3.77 -1.75
CA ILE A 69 1.78 3.92 -2.91
C ILE A 69 0.51 3.12 -2.62
N TYR A 70 -0.59 3.82 -2.39
CA TYR A 70 -1.89 3.23 -2.12
C TYR A 70 -2.72 3.24 -3.39
N LEU A 71 -3.31 2.10 -3.74
CA LEU A 71 -4.18 1.98 -4.92
C LEU A 71 -5.64 2.04 -4.49
N VAL A 72 -6.45 2.78 -5.25
CA VAL A 72 -7.91 2.75 -5.07
C VAL A 72 -8.47 1.48 -5.72
N ILE A 73 -8.99 0.59 -4.88
CA ILE A 73 -9.54 -0.72 -5.27
C ILE A 73 -11.07 -0.68 -5.05
N GLY A 74 -11.83 -0.51 -6.14
CA GLY A 74 -13.29 -0.51 -6.12
C GLY A 74 -13.92 0.40 -7.18
N GLU A 75 -15.22 0.25 -7.38
CA GLU A 75 -16.03 1.18 -8.18
C GLU A 75 -16.88 2.01 -7.22
N ASN A 76 -16.46 3.24 -6.94
CA ASN A 76 -17.36 4.36 -6.65
C ASN A 76 -16.65 5.68 -6.97
N THR A 77 -17.02 6.16 -8.17
CA THR A 77 -17.15 7.52 -8.68
C THR A 77 -15.96 8.51 -8.64
N PRO A 78 -15.62 9.11 -9.81
CA PRO A 78 -14.77 10.29 -9.88
C PRO A 78 -15.54 11.44 -9.22
N GLN A 79 -14.94 12.10 -8.22
CA GLN A 79 -15.30 13.41 -7.62
C GLN A 79 -15.33 13.42 -6.07
N GLN A 80 -15.29 12.28 -5.37
CA GLN A 80 -15.33 12.29 -3.89
C GLN A 80 -13.98 12.49 -3.19
N LEU A 81 -12.98 13.04 -3.89
CA LEU A 81 -11.71 13.50 -3.31
C LEU A 81 -11.44 14.98 -3.60
N LEU A 82 -12.48 15.70 -4.06
CA LEU A 82 -12.58 17.16 -3.97
C LEU A 82 -13.55 17.50 -2.84
N GLY A 83 -13.10 17.24 -1.62
CA GLY A 83 -13.88 17.43 -0.40
C GLY A 83 -13.54 16.34 0.59
N ALA A 84 -13.01 16.74 1.74
CA ALA A 84 -12.61 15.89 2.85
C ALA A 84 -13.47 14.61 3.02
N GLY A 85 -12.82 13.45 3.12
CA GLY A 85 -13.41 12.23 3.68
C GLY A 85 -13.73 11.13 2.66
N GLY A 86 -12.76 10.24 2.45
CA GLY A 86 -12.88 9.05 1.60
C GLY A 86 -12.11 7.83 2.15
N ASN A 87 -12.32 7.55 3.44
CA ASN A 87 -12.26 6.22 4.09
C ASN A 87 -10.94 5.43 4.24
N ALA A 88 -9.81 6.12 4.33
CA ALA A 88 -8.84 5.93 5.40
C ALA A 88 -8.22 7.31 5.61
N ASP A 89 -8.16 7.81 6.83
CA ASP A 89 -7.49 9.07 7.08
C ASP A 89 -5.98 8.84 7.03
N LEU A 90 -5.47 8.66 5.80
CA LEU A 90 -4.04 8.61 5.52
C LEU A 90 -3.34 9.89 6.00
N GLY A 91 -4.08 10.98 6.23
CA GLY A 91 -3.58 12.19 6.88
C GLY A 91 -3.34 12.01 8.38
N GLN A 92 -4.23 11.28 9.09
CA GLN A 92 -4.10 10.99 10.52
C GLN A 92 -3.16 9.84 10.86
N VAL A 93 -2.98 8.87 9.94
CA VAL A 93 -2.04 7.77 10.15
C VAL A 93 -0.63 8.24 9.80
N ALA A 94 0.26 8.34 10.78
CA ALA A 94 1.68 8.64 10.57
C ALA A 94 2.56 7.61 11.29
N LEU A 95 3.73 7.32 10.74
CA LEU A 95 4.68 6.41 11.38
C LEU A 95 5.31 7.03 12.64
N PRO A 96 5.73 6.20 13.61
CA PRO A 96 6.46 6.69 14.78
C PRO A 96 7.74 7.45 14.38
N GLY A 97 7.78 8.75 14.71
CA GLY A 97 8.89 9.64 14.40
C GLY A 97 8.68 10.52 13.16
N THR A 98 7.53 10.42 12.50
CA THR A 98 7.16 11.33 11.41
C THR A 98 6.96 12.75 11.94
N ARG A 99 7.72 13.69 11.38
CA ARG A 99 7.72 15.12 11.71
C ARG A 99 7.20 15.99 10.57
N SER A 100 7.12 15.44 9.36
CA SER A 100 6.35 16.02 8.26
C SER A 100 5.83 14.94 7.31
N LYS A 101 4.71 15.22 6.66
CA LYS A 101 4.03 14.31 5.75
C LYS A 101 3.40 15.06 4.57
N VAL A 102 3.46 14.47 3.39
CA VAL A 102 2.74 14.94 2.19
C VAL A 102 1.98 13.77 1.57
N LEU A 103 0.75 14.05 1.14
CA LEU A 103 -0.08 13.15 0.35
C LEU A 103 -0.29 13.77 -1.03
N VAL A 104 0.01 13.02 -2.07
CA VAL A 104 -0.17 13.44 -3.47
C VAL A 104 -1.11 12.46 -4.16
N SER A 105 -2.23 12.94 -4.69
CA SER A 105 -3.15 12.10 -5.45
C SER A 105 -2.50 11.62 -6.75
N VAL A 106 -2.65 10.33 -7.04
CA VAL A 106 -2.28 9.71 -8.32
C VAL A 106 -3.53 9.68 -9.20
N LYS A 107 -3.63 10.65 -10.13
CA LYS A 107 -4.82 10.89 -10.96
C LYS A 107 -4.47 10.89 -12.44
N LEU A 108 -5.34 10.30 -13.27
CA LEU A 108 -5.26 10.36 -14.73
C LEU A 108 -6.64 10.63 -15.33
N ALA A 109 -6.76 11.66 -16.18
CA ALA A 109 -8.01 12.02 -16.85
C ALA A 109 -9.22 12.14 -15.89
N GLY A 110 -9.02 12.77 -14.74
CA GLY A 110 -10.07 12.96 -13.72
C GLY A 110 -10.39 11.72 -12.87
N ARG A 111 -9.78 10.57 -13.16
CA ARG A 111 -9.91 9.35 -12.37
C ARG A 111 -8.80 9.26 -11.33
N GLU A 112 -9.19 9.04 -10.08
CA GLU A 112 -8.25 8.72 -9.00
C GLU A 112 -7.85 7.24 -9.06
N LEU A 113 -6.55 6.99 -9.18
CA LEU A 113 -5.95 5.66 -9.23
C LEU A 113 -5.32 5.28 -7.89
N GLY A 114 -4.96 6.28 -7.07
CA GLY A 114 -4.25 6.06 -5.82
C GLY A 114 -3.78 7.33 -5.13
N VAL A 115 -2.96 7.14 -4.09
CA VAL A 115 -2.29 8.20 -3.33
C VAL A 115 -0.83 7.81 -3.13
N LEU A 116 0.08 8.73 -3.44
CA LEU A 116 1.48 8.69 -3.05
C LEU A 116 1.62 9.39 -1.69
N ALA A 117 1.97 8.64 -0.65
CA ALA A 117 2.18 9.16 0.69
C ALA A 117 3.68 9.17 1.00
N VAL A 118 4.20 10.31 1.45
CA VAL A 118 5.61 10.48 1.78
C VAL A 118 5.74 11.07 3.17
N GLU A 119 6.59 10.48 3.99
CA GLU A 119 6.86 10.90 5.36
C GLU A 119 8.36 11.17 5.55
N SER A 120 8.66 12.10 6.45
CA SER A 120 10.02 12.44 6.86
C SER A 120 10.08 12.64 8.37
N ASP A 121 11.23 12.32 8.96
CA ASP A 121 11.60 12.65 10.35
C ASP A 121 12.17 14.07 10.48
N ARG A 122 12.18 14.86 9.41
CA ARG A 122 12.55 16.28 9.45
C ARG A 122 11.30 17.16 9.44
N GLU A 123 11.37 18.26 10.18
CA GLU A 123 10.39 19.34 10.02
C GLU A 123 10.63 20.04 8.67
N ASN A 124 9.56 20.52 8.03
CA ASN A 124 9.62 21.26 6.77
C ASN A 124 10.41 20.53 5.66
N ALA A 125 10.37 19.20 5.63
CA ALA A 125 11.17 18.39 4.69
C ALA A 125 10.73 18.50 3.22
N PHE A 126 9.59 19.13 2.96
CA PHE A 126 8.96 19.19 1.63
C PHE A 126 8.93 20.63 1.11
N GLY A 127 10.06 21.06 0.54
CA GLY A 127 10.19 22.35 -0.14
C GLY A 127 9.46 22.38 -1.47
N ALA A 128 9.58 23.50 -2.20
CA ALA A 128 8.97 23.65 -3.52
C ALA A 128 9.45 22.59 -4.52
N GLU A 129 10.76 22.29 -4.52
CA GLU A 129 11.32 21.25 -5.40
C GLU A 129 10.76 19.86 -5.09
N ASP A 130 10.61 19.50 -3.81
CA ASP A 130 10.08 18.19 -3.41
C ASP A 130 8.62 18.05 -3.82
N ARG A 131 7.81 19.10 -3.67
CA ARG A 131 6.40 19.09 -4.08
C ARG A 131 6.27 18.90 -5.58
N VAL A 132 7.00 19.68 -6.37
CA VAL A 132 7.03 19.54 -7.84
C VAL A 132 7.51 18.16 -8.26
N LEU A 133 8.55 17.63 -7.61
CA LEU A 133 9.02 16.27 -7.86
C LEU A 133 7.92 15.23 -7.60
N LEU A 134 7.31 15.25 -6.42
CA LEU A 134 6.30 14.27 -6.01
C LEU A 134 5.03 14.35 -6.85
N GLU A 135 4.61 15.55 -7.26
CA GLU A 135 3.52 15.75 -8.22
C GLU A 135 3.84 15.16 -9.59
N ASN A 136 5.04 15.39 -10.11
CA ASN A 136 5.46 14.80 -11.38
C ASN A 136 5.55 13.27 -11.30
N VAL A 137 6.11 12.73 -10.21
CA VAL A 137 6.15 11.28 -9.96
C VAL A 137 4.74 10.70 -9.91
N ALA A 138 3.80 11.35 -9.23
CA ALA A 138 2.40 10.92 -9.20
C ALA A 138 1.79 10.89 -10.62
N GLY A 139 2.12 11.86 -11.47
CA GLY A 139 1.72 11.87 -12.87
C GLY A 139 2.32 10.71 -13.70
N VAL A 140 3.59 10.37 -13.50
CA VAL A 140 4.22 9.20 -14.15
C VAL A 140 3.57 7.90 -13.67
N LEU A 141 3.39 7.74 -12.36
CA LEU A 141 2.72 6.58 -11.75
C LEU A 141 1.30 6.41 -12.30
N ALA A 142 0.55 7.50 -12.45
CA ALA A 142 -0.81 7.45 -12.97
C ALA A 142 -0.86 6.89 -14.41
N ARG A 143 0.03 7.36 -15.29
CA ARG A 143 0.17 6.84 -16.66
C ARG A 143 0.57 5.37 -16.68
N PHE A 144 1.54 4.99 -15.84
CA PHE A 144 2.00 3.61 -15.72
C PHE A 144 0.88 2.67 -15.26
N LEU A 145 0.20 3.00 -14.16
CA LEU A 145 -0.87 2.17 -13.56
C LEU A 145 -2.09 2.03 -14.47
N ALA A 146 -2.36 3.03 -15.33
CA ALA A 146 -3.41 2.95 -16.34
C ALA A 146 -3.00 2.19 -17.61
N GLY A 147 -1.69 2.06 -17.86
CA GLY A 147 -1.12 1.44 -19.07
C GLY A 147 -0.44 0.10 -18.77
N SER A 148 0.88 0.08 -18.88
CA SER A 148 1.71 -1.13 -18.73
C SER A 148 1.65 -1.74 -17.33
N GLY A 149 1.44 -0.94 -16.29
CA GLY A 149 1.31 -1.34 -14.89
C GLY A 149 -0.09 -1.82 -14.47
N LYS A 150 -1.06 -1.91 -15.39
CA LYS A 150 -2.45 -2.30 -15.07
C LYS A 150 -2.59 -3.65 -14.37
N TYR A 151 -1.63 -4.56 -14.58
CA TYR A 151 -1.61 -5.87 -13.94
C TYR A 151 -1.41 -5.77 -12.42
N ILE A 152 -0.72 -4.73 -11.93
CA ILE A 152 -0.53 -4.47 -10.49
C ILE A 152 -1.88 -4.09 -9.87
N VAL A 153 -2.62 -3.19 -10.53
CA VAL A 153 -3.97 -2.79 -10.11
C VAL A 153 -4.92 -3.98 -10.10
N ARG A 154 -4.84 -4.84 -11.12
CA ARG A 154 -5.63 -6.08 -11.18
C ARG A 154 -5.27 -7.05 -10.05
N LYS A 155 -3.98 -7.33 -9.85
CA LYS A 155 -3.51 -8.20 -8.76
C LYS A 155 -3.98 -7.69 -7.40
N ALA A 156 -3.90 -6.37 -7.17
CA ALA A 156 -4.36 -5.76 -5.92
C ALA A 156 -5.88 -5.92 -5.72
N ARG A 157 -6.68 -5.77 -6.79
CA ARG A 157 -8.13 -6.05 -6.77
C ARG A 157 -8.44 -7.50 -6.45
N ASP A 158 -7.73 -8.43 -7.08
CA ASP A 158 -7.94 -9.87 -6.87
C ASP A 158 -7.63 -10.26 -5.41
N THR A 159 -6.51 -9.77 -4.86
CA THR A 159 -6.15 -9.97 -3.44
C THR A 159 -7.16 -9.34 -2.48
N ALA A 160 -7.68 -8.15 -2.79
CA ALA A 160 -8.71 -7.51 -1.98
C ALA A 160 -10.03 -8.30 -2.01
N ALA A 161 -10.43 -8.81 -3.18
CA ALA A 161 -11.63 -9.63 -3.34
C ALA A 161 -11.53 -10.95 -2.56
N GLU A 162 -10.39 -11.63 -2.61
CA GLU A 162 -10.12 -12.84 -1.83
C GLU A 162 -10.21 -12.60 -0.32
N SER A 163 -9.73 -11.45 0.16
CA SER A 163 -9.81 -11.08 1.58
C SER A 163 -11.24 -10.73 2.04
N SER A 164 -12.14 -10.38 1.10
CA SER A 164 -13.52 -9.99 1.40
C SER A 164 -14.55 -11.14 1.36
N ASN A 165 -14.17 -12.32 0.85
CA ASN A 165 -15.05 -13.49 0.82
C ASN A 165 -14.77 -14.39 2.04
N PRO A 166 -15.65 -14.44 3.07
CA PRO A 166 -15.48 -15.39 4.15
C PRO A 166 -15.70 -16.79 3.57
N LYS A 167 -14.61 -17.52 3.32
CA LYS A 167 -14.68 -18.97 3.08
C LYS A 167 -15.53 -19.55 4.21
N PRO A 168 -16.68 -20.21 3.94
CA PRO A 168 -17.42 -20.88 5.00
C PRO A 168 -16.45 -21.84 5.65
N LEU A 169 -16.24 -21.69 6.96
CA LEU A 169 -15.51 -22.67 7.77
C LEU A 169 -16.07 -24.04 7.39
N SER A 170 -15.30 -24.83 6.66
CA SER A 170 -15.62 -26.24 6.41
C SER A 170 -15.89 -26.84 7.77
N ARG A 171 -17.16 -27.18 8.00
CA ARG A 171 -17.70 -27.89 9.16
C ARG A 171 -16.64 -28.87 9.66
N ALA A 172 -16.04 -28.58 10.81
CA ALA A 172 -15.14 -29.51 11.48
C ALA A 172 -15.83 -30.88 11.56
N PRO A 173 -15.12 -32.00 11.39
CA PRO A 173 -15.70 -33.32 11.64
C PRO A 173 -16.31 -33.30 13.04
N GLN A 174 -17.63 -33.47 13.13
CA GLN A 174 -18.27 -33.71 14.42
C GLN A 174 -17.62 -34.97 15.01
N PRO A 175 -17.03 -34.94 16.21
CA PRO A 175 -16.54 -36.15 16.83
C PRO A 175 -17.72 -37.10 17.04
N ALA A 176 -17.58 -38.33 16.55
CA ALA A 176 -18.57 -39.38 16.66
C ALA A 176 -18.97 -39.62 18.14
N PRO A 177 -20.23 -39.99 18.43
CA PRO A 177 -20.67 -40.22 19.81
C PRO A 177 -19.89 -41.37 20.45
N ALA A 178 -19.24 -41.08 21.57
CA ALA A 178 -18.46 -42.03 22.35
C ALA A 178 -19.35 -43.16 22.92
N LYS A 179 -18.93 -44.41 22.70
CA LYS A 179 -19.49 -45.60 23.37
C LYS A 179 -19.26 -45.50 24.89
N PRO A 180 -20.24 -45.81 25.75
CA PRO A 180 -20.00 -45.85 27.19
C PRO A 180 -19.17 -47.08 27.58
N LEU A 181 -18.04 -46.87 28.25
CA LEU A 181 -17.29 -47.90 28.96
C LEU A 181 -18.07 -48.33 30.20
N ARG A 182 -18.39 -49.62 30.31
CA ARG A 182 -18.93 -50.23 31.53
C ARG A 182 -17.85 -50.25 32.61
N SER A 183 -18.09 -49.57 33.73
CA SER A 183 -17.36 -49.79 34.98
C SER A 183 -17.74 -51.16 35.54
N ALA A 184 -16.78 -52.08 35.55
CA ALA A 184 -16.83 -53.26 36.41
C ALA A 184 -16.29 -52.86 37.78
N ALA A 185 -17.18 -52.84 38.78
CA ALA A 185 -16.79 -52.75 40.18
C ALA A 185 -16.29 -54.14 40.63
N VAL A 186 -15.01 -54.20 41.01
CA VAL A 186 -14.41 -55.30 41.78
C VAL A 186 -14.78 -55.06 43.24
N GLY A 187 -15.34 -56.10 43.88
CA GLY A 187 -15.62 -56.16 45.30
C GLY A 187 -15.89 -57.62 45.66
N GLU A 188 -14.82 -58.34 45.96
CA GLU A 188 -14.83 -59.72 46.42
C GLU A 188 -14.76 -59.74 47.96
N LYS A 189 -15.52 -60.67 48.54
CA LYS A 189 -15.58 -61.15 49.94
C LYS A 189 -16.57 -60.48 50.89
#